data_AF-A0A858R479-F1
#
_entry.id   AF-A0A858R479-F1
#
_cell.length_a   1.000
_cell.length_b   1.000
_cell.length_c   1.000
_cell.angle_alpha   90.00
_cell.angle_beta   90.00
_cell.angle_gamma   90.00
#
_symmetry.space_group_name_H-M   'P 1'
#
loop_
_entity.id
_entity.type
_entity.pdbx_description
1 polymer ?
#
loop_
_entity_poly.entity_id
_entity_poly.type
_entity_poly.pdbx_seq_one_letter_code
_entity_poly.pdbx_strand_id
1 'polypeptide(L)'
;MTTLLANPVMLPHHVYRNVMGDEFVDGLLDYVYANRDRFEVAKVGGKDEATLSVRVASILNDTGPYRALFEAKVREMLPQVTKDLGVPAVDPKRIEVQLAAHGDGAFYARHLDIQTGSQEGPRRLVSMVYYFYRLPKAFTGGALRLYALGPNAPTQDVEPARDSLLAFPAWAPTPSSR
;
A
#
# COMPACT_ATOMS: atom_id res chain seq x y z
N MET A 1 -27.56 -28.80 12.70
CA MET A 1 -26.86 -27.53 12.99
C MET A 1 -26.41 -26.95 11.66
N THR A 2 -27.15 -25.98 11.13
CA THR A 2 -26.81 -25.34 9.85
C THR A 2 -25.70 -24.34 10.12
N THR A 3 -24.47 -24.65 9.68
CA THR A 3 -23.36 -23.71 9.68
C THR A 3 -23.77 -22.51 8.83
N LEU A 4 -24.03 -21.35 9.45
CA LEU A 4 -24.09 -20.08 8.72
C LEU A 4 -22.70 -19.88 8.12
N LEU A 5 -22.53 -20.18 6.83
CA LEU A 5 -21.40 -19.66 6.09
C LEU A 5 -21.61 -18.15 6.04
N ALA A 6 -20.87 -17.41 6.85
CA ALA A 6 -20.92 -15.96 6.80
C ALA A 6 -20.67 -15.52 5.35
N ASN A 7 -21.58 -14.71 4.81
CA ASN A 7 -21.42 -14.15 3.47
C ASN A 7 -20.06 -13.44 3.40
N PRO A 8 -19.33 -13.57 2.28
CA PRO A 8 -18.05 -12.92 2.17
C PRO A 8 -18.21 -11.39 2.20
N VAL A 9 -17.36 -10.72 2.97
CA VAL A 9 -17.40 -9.26 3.14
C VAL A 9 -16.13 -8.66 2.57
N MET A 10 -16.29 -7.83 1.54
CA MET A 10 -15.19 -6.98 1.07
C MET A 10 -14.93 -5.90 2.12
N LEU A 11 -13.66 -5.75 2.49
CA LEU A 11 -13.28 -4.71 3.42
C LEU A 11 -13.37 -3.33 2.78
N PRO A 12 -13.74 -2.31 3.58
CA PRO A 12 -13.84 -0.96 3.06
C PRO A 12 -12.49 -0.53 2.52
N HIS A 13 -12.51 0.06 1.33
CA HIS A 13 -11.35 0.65 0.68
C HIS A 13 -11.84 1.84 -0.13
N HIS A 14 -10.97 2.80 -0.37
CA HIS A 14 -11.31 3.98 -1.16
C HIS A 14 -10.14 4.37 -2.06
N VAL A 15 -10.45 4.77 -3.29
CA VAL A 15 -9.48 5.27 -4.26
C VAL A 15 -9.70 6.76 -4.47
N TYR A 16 -8.75 7.56 -4.02
CA TYR A 16 -8.69 9.00 -4.29
C TYR A 16 -7.89 9.25 -5.57
N ARG A 17 -8.32 10.19 -6.41
CA ARG A 17 -7.66 10.57 -7.67
C ARG A 17 -7.22 12.03 -7.59
N ASN A 18 -6.19 12.38 -8.37
CA ASN A 18 -5.65 13.73 -8.49
C ASN A 18 -5.21 14.29 -7.12
N VAL A 19 -4.44 13.50 -6.38
CA VAL A 19 -4.15 13.74 -4.95
C VAL A 19 -3.04 14.79 -4.76
N MET A 20 -2.01 14.73 -5.60
CA MET A 20 -0.83 15.59 -5.49
C MET A 20 -0.61 16.49 -6.70
N GLY A 21 -1.19 16.15 -7.86
CA GLY A 21 -1.04 16.87 -9.11
C GLY A 21 0.18 16.44 -9.94
N ASP A 22 0.13 16.79 -11.23
CA ASP A 22 1.12 16.36 -12.22
C ASP A 22 2.53 16.86 -11.91
N GLU A 23 2.67 18.13 -11.49
CA GLU A 23 3.96 18.74 -11.15
C GLU A 23 4.66 17.97 -10.00
N PHE A 24 3.90 17.59 -8.98
CA PHE A 24 4.43 16.78 -7.88
C PHE A 24 4.86 15.40 -8.37
N VAL A 25 4.04 14.75 -9.20
CA VAL A 25 4.38 13.43 -9.74
C VAL A 25 5.65 13.47 -10.56
N ASP A 26 5.82 14.47 -11.41
CA ASP A 26 6.99 14.60 -12.27
C ASP A 26 8.25 14.87 -11.44
N GLY A 27 8.17 15.77 -10.46
CA GLY A 27 9.29 15.99 -9.52
C GLY A 27 9.63 14.73 -8.71
N LEU A 28 8.63 13.96 -8.28
CA LEU A 28 8.86 12.70 -7.56
C LEU A 28 9.53 11.66 -8.47
N LEU A 29 9.14 11.57 -9.74
CA LEU A 29 9.77 10.69 -10.71
C LEU A 29 11.25 11.06 -10.91
N ASP A 30 11.55 12.34 -11.09
CA ASP A 30 12.93 12.82 -11.23
C ASP A 30 13.77 12.46 -10.00
N TYR A 31 13.21 12.67 -8.80
CA TYR A 31 13.86 12.28 -7.56
C TYR A 31 14.12 10.77 -7.49
N VAL A 32 13.13 9.94 -7.81
CA VAL A 32 13.27 8.48 -7.81
C VAL A 32 14.35 8.04 -8.81
N TYR A 33 14.38 8.60 -10.02
CA TYR A 33 15.38 8.27 -11.03
C TYR A 33 16.79 8.70 -10.64
N ALA A 34 16.94 9.87 -10.01
CA ALA A 34 18.21 10.36 -9.50
C ALA A 34 18.75 9.53 -8.32
N ASN A 35 17.86 8.88 -7.58
CA ASN A 35 18.18 8.08 -6.38
C ASN A 35 18.05 6.56 -6.61
N ARG A 36 17.90 6.10 -7.85
CA ARG A 36 17.63 4.69 -8.19
C ARG A 36 18.66 3.71 -7.61
N ASP A 37 19.93 4.13 -7.52
CA ASP A 37 21.01 3.28 -7.02
C ASP A 37 20.98 3.11 -5.49
N ARG A 38 20.13 3.88 -4.80
CA ARG A 38 19.89 3.78 -3.34
C ARG A 38 18.77 2.80 -3.00
N PHE A 39 18.05 2.26 -3.99
CA PHE A 39 16.98 1.32 -3.76
C PHE A 39 17.55 -0.06 -3.41
N GLU A 40 17.18 -0.57 -2.25
CA GLU A 40 17.63 -1.88 -1.77
C GLU A 40 16.56 -2.93 -2.05
N VAL A 41 16.97 -4.13 -2.48
CA VAL A 41 16.03 -5.26 -2.60
C VAL A 41 15.48 -5.58 -1.21
N ALA A 42 14.15 -5.54 -1.06
CA ALA A 42 13.52 -5.86 0.21
C ALA A 42 13.78 -7.33 0.58
N LYS A 43 14.77 -7.61 1.45
CA LYS A 43 14.97 -8.94 2.04
C LYS A 43 13.98 -9.13 3.19
N VAL A 44 13.10 -10.11 3.07
CA VAL A 44 12.24 -10.54 4.18
C VAL A 44 13.09 -11.31 5.19
N GLY A 45 13.12 -10.84 6.45
CA GLY A 45 13.85 -11.49 7.52
C GLY A 45 13.22 -12.83 7.91
N GLY A 46 13.98 -13.92 7.77
CA GLY A 46 13.64 -15.25 8.25
C GLY A 46 14.73 -16.24 7.83
N LYS A 47 15.19 -17.08 8.76
CA LYS A 47 16.39 -17.94 8.65
C LYS A 47 16.25 -19.14 7.71
N ASP A 48 15.24 -19.17 6.85
CA ASP A 48 14.97 -20.29 5.95
C ASP A 48 14.94 -19.84 4.48
N GLU A 49 15.78 -20.46 3.67
CA GLU A 49 15.92 -20.30 2.20
C GLU A 49 14.63 -20.52 1.40
N ALA A 50 13.52 -20.91 2.05
CA ALA A 50 12.21 -21.07 1.43
C ALA A 50 11.38 -19.77 1.32
N THR A 51 11.88 -18.62 1.83
CA THR A 51 11.13 -17.35 1.87
C THR A 51 11.57 -16.37 0.77
N LEU A 52 11.95 -16.86 -0.40
CA LEU A 52 12.23 -16.03 -1.58
C LEU A 52 10.95 -15.47 -2.26
N SER A 53 9.76 -15.75 -1.73
CA SER A 53 8.49 -15.61 -2.45
C SER A 53 7.57 -14.47 -2.03
N VAL A 54 7.99 -13.57 -1.12
CA VAL A 54 7.02 -12.63 -0.48
C VAL A 54 7.05 -11.22 -1.08
N ARG A 55 8.18 -10.74 -1.61
CA ARG A 55 8.28 -9.40 -2.20
C ARG A 55 9.48 -9.28 -3.15
N VAL A 56 9.24 -9.13 -4.44
CA VAL A 56 10.28 -8.68 -5.39
C VAL A 56 10.04 -7.19 -5.63
N ALA A 57 10.37 -6.35 -4.67
CA ALA A 57 10.34 -4.90 -4.84
C ALA A 57 11.60 -4.29 -4.24
N SER A 58 12.16 -3.30 -4.93
CA SER A 58 13.24 -2.50 -4.36
C SER A 58 12.62 -1.35 -3.59
N ILE A 59 13.12 -1.07 -2.39
CA ILE A 59 12.55 -0.08 -1.48
C ILE A 59 13.54 1.02 -1.16
N LEU A 60 13.01 2.21 -0.91
CA LEU A 60 13.73 3.34 -0.37
C LEU A 60 12.93 3.91 0.81
N ASN A 61 13.43 3.71 2.03
CA ASN A 61 12.81 4.21 3.27
C ASN A 61 13.06 5.70 3.48
N ASP A 62 14.24 6.17 3.12
CA ASP A 62 14.56 7.59 3.14
C ASP A 62 14.11 8.25 1.83
N THR A 63 12.89 8.79 1.85
CA THR A 63 12.26 9.48 0.72
C THR A 63 12.66 10.95 0.61
N GLY A 64 13.64 11.40 1.41
CA GLY A 64 14.18 12.75 1.40
C GLY A 64 13.10 13.83 1.59
N PRO A 65 13.06 14.88 0.74
CA PRO A 65 12.14 15.99 0.91
C PRO A 65 10.67 15.59 0.73
N TYR A 66 10.40 14.50 0.01
CA TYR A 66 9.04 14.02 -0.25
C TYR A 66 8.37 13.42 0.99
N ARG A 67 9.14 13.01 2.00
CA ARG A 67 8.60 12.50 3.27
C ARG A 67 7.63 13.49 3.89
N ALA A 68 8.07 14.74 4.07
CA ALA A 68 7.27 15.78 4.71
C ALA A 68 6.03 16.16 3.87
N LEU A 69 6.16 16.15 2.53
CA LEU A 69 5.05 16.46 1.61
C LEU A 69 3.95 15.39 1.68
N PHE A 70 4.33 14.11 1.70
CA PHE A 70 3.37 13.01 1.91
C PHE A 70 2.77 13.04 3.32
N GLU A 71 3.58 13.29 4.36
CA GLU A 71 3.06 13.39 5.74
C GLU A 71 2.02 14.51 5.85
N ALA A 72 2.27 15.67 5.26
CA ALA A 72 1.32 16.79 5.25
C ALA A 72 0.02 16.42 4.52
N LYS A 73 0.12 15.85 3.32
CA LYS A 73 -1.08 15.44 2.56
C LYS A 73 -1.87 14.34 3.26
N VAL A 74 -1.20 13.34 3.83
CA VAL A 74 -1.87 12.27 4.59
C VAL A 74 -2.60 12.86 5.80
N ARG A 75 -1.98 13.77 6.55
CA ARG A 75 -2.64 14.45 7.68
C ARG A 75 -3.88 15.24 7.27
N GLU A 76 -3.80 15.94 6.15
CA GLU A 76 -4.94 16.67 5.56
C GLU A 76 -6.10 15.72 5.19
N MET A 77 -5.79 14.58 4.56
CA MET A 77 -6.79 13.63 4.07
C MET A 77 -7.36 12.71 5.16
N LEU A 78 -6.63 12.49 6.25
CA LEU A 78 -6.95 11.48 7.26
C LEU A 78 -8.38 11.55 7.83
N PRO A 79 -8.94 12.73 8.16
CA PRO A 79 -10.33 12.80 8.64
C PRO A 79 -11.32 12.20 7.64
N GLN A 80 -11.18 12.56 6.37
CA GLN A 80 -12.03 12.05 5.29
C GLN A 80 -11.79 10.55 5.07
N VAL A 81 -10.52 10.12 5.06
CA VAL A 81 -10.16 8.69 4.92
C VAL A 81 -10.76 7.83 6.03
N THR A 82 -10.66 8.25 7.29
CA THR A 82 -11.22 7.46 8.40
C THR A 82 -12.73 7.32 8.29
N LYS A 83 -13.42 8.37 7.82
CA LYS A 83 -14.86 8.37 7.58
C LYS A 83 -15.22 7.41 6.45
N ASP A 84 -14.53 7.48 5.31
CA ASP A 84 -14.81 6.62 4.14
C ASP A 84 -14.50 5.15 4.40
N LEU A 85 -13.53 4.87 5.27
CA LEU A 85 -13.20 3.51 5.69
C LEU A 85 -14.06 3.00 6.86
N GLY A 86 -14.89 3.84 7.47
CA GLY A 86 -15.68 3.49 8.65
C GLY A 86 -14.84 3.09 9.87
N VAL A 87 -13.61 3.62 9.98
CA VAL A 87 -12.71 3.37 11.11
C VAL A 87 -12.72 4.56 12.07
N PRO A 88 -12.35 4.38 13.35
CA PRO A 88 -12.26 5.50 14.29
C PRO A 88 -11.35 6.61 13.75
N ALA A 89 -11.69 7.86 14.06
CA ALA A 89 -10.79 8.99 13.79
C ALA A 89 -9.46 8.77 14.51
N VAL A 90 -8.37 9.10 13.84
CA VAL A 90 -7.00 8.88 14.36
C VAL A 90 -6.20 10.18 14.30
N ASP A 91 -5.44 10.43 15.36
CA ASP A 91 -4.31 11.35 15.31
C ASP A 91 -3.01 10.52 15.27
N PRO A 92 -2.35 10.38 14.11
CA PRO A 92 -1.24 9.46 13.95
C PRO A 92 0.00 9.98 14.69
N LYS A 93 0.44 9.23 15.70
CA LYS A 93 1.74 9.43 16.37
C LYS A 93 2.92 9.26 15.42
N ARG A 94 2.76 8.46 14.36
CA ARG A 94 3.78 8.18 13.35
C ARG A 94 3.13 7.96 11.99
N ILE A 95 3.71 8.54 10.96
CA ILE A 95 3.43 8.23 9.55
C ILE A 95 4.72 7.64 8.97
N GLU A 96 4.59 6.47 8.34
CA GLU A 96 5.69 5.80 7.66
C GLU A 96 5.50 5.98 6.16
N VAL A 97 6.50 6.55 5.50
CA VAL A 97 6.51 6.78 4.05
C VAL A 97 7.66 5.96 3.48
N GLN A 98 7.35 5.10 2.49
CA GLN A 98 8.32 4.26 1.80
C GLN A 98 8.04 4.36 0.30
N LEU A 99 9.10 4.47 -0.50
CA LEU A 99 9.00 4.29 -1.95
C LEU A 99 9.28 2.83 -2.29
N ALA A 100 8.46 2.24 -3.15
CA ALA A 100 8.64 0.89 -3.64
C ALA A 100 8.65 0.92 -5.18
N ALA A 101 9.73 0.41 -5.76
CA ALA A 101 9.87 0.21 -7.19
C ALA A 101 9.62 -1.27 -7.51
N HIS A 102 8.62 -1.52 -8.34
CA HIS A 102 8.26 -2.84 -8.84
C HIS A 102 8.82 -2.97 -10.26
N GLY A 103 9.85 -3.81 -10.43
CA GLY A 103 10.38 -4.15 -11.75
C GLY A 103 9.53 -5.20 -12.47
N ASP A 104 9.99 -5.68 -13.62
CA ASP A 104 9.29 -6.74 -14.35
C ASP A 104 9.13 -8.01 -13.51
N GLY A 105 7.90 -8.54 -13.42
CA GLY A 105 7.58 -9.73 -12.63
C GLY A 105 7.51 -9.51 -11.11
N ALA A 106 7.60 -8.25 -10.65
CA ALA A 106 7.47 -7.90 -9.25
C ALA A 106 6.04 -8.13 -8.74
N PHE A 107 5.87 -9.10 -7.84
CA PHE A 107 4.60 -9.32 -7.15
C PHE A 107 4.74 -9.10 -5.65
N TYR A 108 3.61 -8.75 -5.03
CA TYR A 108 3.49 -8.59 -3.60
C TYR A 108 2.59 -9.70 -3.07
N ALA A 109 3.14 -10.62 -2.27
CA ALA A 109 2.35 -11.74 -1.75
C ALA A 109 1.33 -11.27 -0.70
N ARG A 110 0.21 -12.01 -0.59
CA ARG A 110 -0.84 -11.77 0.43
C ARG A 110 -0.21 -11.77 1.83
N HIS A 111 -0.36 -10.68 2.58
CA HIS A 111 0.04 -10.65 3.98
C HIS A 111 -0.99 -9.84 4.81
N LEU A 112 -0.84 -9.73 6.12
CA LEU A 112 -1.61 -8.77 6.92
C LEU A 112 -0.65 -7.63 7.27
N ASP A 113 -1.07 -6.38 7.11
CA ASP A 113 -0.27 -5.19 7.46
C ASP A 113 -0.19 -4.97 8.99
N ILE A 114 -0.75 -5.90 9.78
CA ILE A 114 -0.67 -5.92 11.24
C ILE A 114 0.56 -6.72 11.66
N GLN A 115 1.38 -6.12 12.51
CA GLN A 115 2.37 -6.86 13.28
C GLN A 115 1.63 -7.76 14.29
N THR A 116 1.48 -9.06 13.99
CA THR A 116 0.91 -10.04 14.93
C THR A 116 2.00 -10.53 15.87
N GLY A 117 2.38 -9.70 16.83
CA GLY A 117 3.28 -10.05 17.94
C GLY A 117 2.66 -9.61 19.26
N SER A 118 2.86 -10.37 20.33
CA SER A 118 2.30 -10.14 21.68
C SER A 118 2.92 -8.96 22.43
N GLN A 119 3.28 -7.88 21.74
CA GLN A 119 3.93 -6.70 22.30
C GLN A 119 3.06 -5.49 21.98
N GLU A 120 2.89 -4.60 22.97
CA GLU A 120 2.14 -3.32 22.90
C GLU A 120 2.81 -2.31 21.95
N GLY A 121 3.04 -2.69 20.69
CA GLY A 121 3.58 -1.83 19.65
C GLY A 121 2.50 -0.93 19.02
N PRO A 122 2.91 0.17 18.35
CA PRO A 122 1.98 1.04 17.65
C PRO A 122 1.17 0.25 16.61
N ARG A 123 -0.16 0.25 16.76
CA ARG A 123 -1.06 -0.42 15.82
C ARG A 123 -1.21 0.44 14.57
N ARG A 124 -0.82 -0.08 13.40
CA ARG A 124 -1.17 0.52 12.11
C ARG A 124 -2.68 0.37 11.93
N LEU A 125 -3.38 1.49 11.66
CA LEU A 125 -4.83 1.51 11.52
C LEU A 125 -5.28 1.64 10.07
N VAL A 126 -4.54 2.42 9.28
CA VAL A 126 -4.80 2.65 7.85
C VAL A 126 -3.50 2.43 7.08
N SER A 127 -3.60 1.69 5.97
CA SER A 127 -2.56 1.58 4.96
C SER A 127 -2.99 2.39 3.74
N MET A 128 -2.04 3.05 3.09
CA MET A 128 -2.27 3.83 1.88
C MET A 128 -1.20 3.48 0.84
N VAL A 129 -1.63 3.25 -0.40
CA VAL A 129 -0.76 3.00 -1.55
C VAL A 129 -0.95 4.13 -2.55
N TYR A 130 0.11 4.90 -2.78
CA TYR A 130 0.11 5.98 -3.77
C TYR A 130 0.74 5.50 -5.09
N TYR A 131 -0.02 5.59 -6.17
CA TYR A 131 0.42 5.22 -7.51
C TYR A 131 0.88 6.43 -8.30
N PHE A 132 2.11 6.34 -8.81
CA PHE A 132 2.70 7.32 -9.69
C PHE A 132 3.52 6.61 -10.76
N TYR A 133 3.51 7.15 -11.98
CA TYR A 133 4.28 6.62 -13.10
C TYR A 133 4.44 7.69 -14.18
N ARG A 134 5.46 7.53 -15.02
CA ARG A 134 5.66 8.38 -16.21
C ARG A 134 4.57 8.16 -17.26
N LEU A 135 4.23 9.20 -18.01
CA LEU A 135 3.39 9.09 -19.20
C LEU A 135 4.26 9.00 -20.47
N PRO A 136 3.85 8.23 -21.50
CA PRO A 136 2.78 7.24 -21.46
C PRO A 136 3.08 6.08 -20.50
N LYS A 137 2.04 5.40 -19.99
CA LYS A 137 2.18 4.24 -19.09
C LYS A 137 3.05 3.17 -19.79
N ALA A 138 4.18 2.84 -19.18
CA ALA A 138 5.19 1.96 -19.77
C ALA A 138 5.16 0.52 -19.23
N PHE A 139 4.05 0.12 -18.58
CA PHE A 139 3.90 -1.21 -17.98
C PHE A 139 2.47 -1.73 -18.10
N THR A 140 2.31 -3.04 -18.00
CA THR A 140 1.03 -3.76 -17.90
C THR A 140 0.89 -4.39 -16.52
N GLY A 141 -0.34 -4.64 -16.05
CA GLY A 141 -0.58 -5.17 -14.71
C GLY A 141 -0.32 -4.14 -13.61
N GLY A 142 0.08 -4.63 -12.44
CA GLY A 142 0.31 -3.81 -11.24
C GLY A 142 -0.95 -3.51 -10.43
N ALA A 143 -2.06 -4.19 -10.75
CA ALA A 143 -3.31 -4.06 -10.01
C ALA A 143 -3.17 -4.68 -8.62
N LEU A 144 -3.69 -3.99 -7.61
CA LEU A 144 -3.64 -4.45 -6.23
C LEU A 144 -4.93 -5.22 -5.91
N ARG A 145 -4.79 -6.52 -5.65
CA ARG A 145 -5.89 -7.45 -5.45
C ARG A 145 -6.38 -7.52 -4.01
N LEU A 146 -7.49 -6.87 -3.72
CA LEU A 146 -8.22 -6.93 -2.46
C LEU A 146 -8.90 -8.29 -2.28
N TYR A 147 -8.87 -8.81 -1.06
CA TYR A 147 -9.53 -10.07 -0.68
C TYR A 147 -10.65 -9.79 0.31
N ALA A 148 -11.85 -10.31 0.04
CA ALA A 148 -12.90 -10.36 1.05
C ALA A 148 -12.53 -11.29 2.20
N LEU A 149 -13.15 -11.06 3.36
CA LEU A 149 -13.13 -12.00 4.47
C LEU A 149 -14.23 -13.05 4.27
N GLY A 150 -13.91 -14.32 4.50
CA GLY A 150 -14.87 -15.43 4.47
C GLY A 150 -14.43 -16.60 3.57
N PRO A 151 -15.13 -17.75 3.66
CA PRO A 151 -14.88 -18.89 2.77
C PRO A 151 -15.26 -18.54 1.33
N ASN A 152 -14.46 -19.00 0.35
CA ASN A 152 -14.64 -18.70 -1.08
C ASN A 152 -14.79 -17.19 -1.38
N ALA A 153 -14.11 -16.35 -0.59
CA ALA A 153 -14.22 -14.91 -0.70
C ALA A 153 -13.82 -14.40 -2.10
N PRO A 154 -14.62 -13.52 -2.72
CA PRO A 154 -14.28 -12.89 -3.97
C PRO A 154 -13.04 -12.01 -3.79
N THR A 155 -12.41 -11.70 -4.92
CA THR A 155 -11.32 -10.73 -4.99
C THR A 155 -11.73 -9.55 -5.86
N GLN A 156 -11.18 -8.39 -5.56
CA GLN A 156 -11.36 -7.19 -6.36
C GLN A 156 -10.00 -6.59 -6.69
N ASP A 157 -9.73 -6.36 -7.96
CA ASP A 157 -8.50 -5.72 -8.40
C ASP A 157 -8.69 -4.20 -8.48
N VAL A 158 -7.73 -3.46 -7.93
CA VAL A 158 -7.66 -2.00 -8.07
C VAL A 158 -6.50 -1.66 -9.00
N GLU A 159 -6.85 -1.18 -10.19
CA GLU A 159 -5.87 -0.78 -11.20
C GLU A 159 -5.08 0.47 -10.79
N PRO A 160 -3.75 0.49 -11.00
CA PRO A 160 -2.94 1.66 -10.71
C PRO A 160 -3.25 2.76 -11.73
N ALA A 161 -3.81 3.88 -11.25
CA ALA A 161 -3.87 5.11 -12.02
C ALA A 161 -2.84 6.10 -11.49
N ARG A 162 -2.28 6.91 -12.39
CA ARG A 162 -1.33 7.96 -12.03
C ARG A 162 -2.03 8.94 -11.09
N ASP A 163 -1.27 9.44 -10.11
CA ASP A 163 -1.75 10.38 -9.09
C ASP A 163 -3.01 9.86 -8.37
N SER A 164 -2.92 8.63 -7.86
CA SER A 164 -4.03 8.07 -7.08
C SER A 164 -3.56 7.39 -5.80
N LEU A 165 -4.41 7.48 -4.77
CA LEU A 165 -4.16 6.92 -3.45
C LEU A 165 -5.26 5.90 -3.14
N LEU A 166 -4.88 4.64 -2.98
CA LEU A 166 -5.75 3.61 -2.46
C LEU A 166 -5.55 3.52 -0.94
N ALA A 167 -6.61 3.78 -0.17
CA ALA A 167 -6.62 3.62 1.28
C ALA A 167 -7.45 2.40 1.69
N PHE A 168 -6.99 1.65 2.69
CA PHE A 168 -7.69 0.51 3.28
C PHE A 168 -7.27 0.32 4.75
N PRO A 169 -8.10 -0.31 5.59
CA PRO A 169 -7.72 -0.61 6.97
C PRO A 169 -6.50 -1.54 7.00
N ALA A 170 -5.51 -1.26 7.84
CA ALA A 170 -4.29 -2.06 7.93
C ALA A 170 -4.52 -3.48 8.50
N TRP A 171 -5.70 -3.71 9.09
CA TRP A 171 -6.14 -5.05 9.50
C TRP A 171 -6.82 -5.85 8.39
N ALA A 172 -6.97 -5.26 7.20
CA ALA A 172 -7.37 -5.98 6.02
C ALA A 172 -6.26 -6.95 5.57
N PRO A 173 -6.61 -8.15 5.06
CA PRO A 173 -5.69 -8.94 4.24
C PRO A 173 -5.20 -8.04 3.12
N THR A 174 -3.91 -7.75 3.14
CA THR A 174 -3.32 -6.81 2.19
C THR A 174 -3.30 -7.42 0.82
N PRO A 175 -3.30 -6.56 -0.19
CA PRO A 175 -3.71 -7.00 -1.50
C PRO A 175 -2.49 -7.28 -2.38
N SER A 176 -2.59 -8.28 -3.24
CA SER A 176 -1.42 -8.74 -4.03
C SER A 176 -1.33 -8.00 -5.35
N SER A 177 -0.14 -7.52 -5.72
CA SER A 177 0.07 -7.02 -7.08
C SER A 177 0.28 -8.19 -8.04
N ARG A 178 -0.54 -8.31 -9.09
CA ARG A 178 -0.31 -9.25 -10.20
C ARG A 178 0.26 -8.56 -11.43
#